data_AF-A0AAW2SBG6-F1
#
_entry.id   AF-A0AAW2SBG6-F1
#
_cell.length_a   1.000
_cell.length_b   1.000
_cell.length_c   1.000
_cell.angle_alpha   90.00
_cell.angle_beta   90.00
_cell.angle_gamma   90.00
#
_symmetry.space_group_name_H-M   'P 1'
#
loop_
_entity.id
_entity.type
_entity.pdbx_description
1 polymer ?
#
loop_
_entity_poly.entity_id
_entity_poly.type
_entity_poly.pdbx_seq_one_letter_code
_entity_poly.pdbx_strand_id
1 'polypeptide(L)'
;MVTRTVTHVSESAAIYGVAVTNPKGVTLTVNPAKMEFKSKGEKQSYSVRIKVDKLAVAPGNIVTEAGKIAWSDGRRQVVSPVVVILKQGF
;
A
#
# COMPACT_ATOMS: atom_id res chain seq x y z
N MET A 1 -2.08 9.60 6.15
CA MET A 1 -2.33 8.16 6.39
C MET A 1 -3.58 7.78 5.62
N VAL A 2 -3.62 6.58 5.05
CA VAL A 2 -4.77 6.09 4.26
C VAL A 2 -5.19 4.73 4.82
N THR A 3 -6.48 4.56 5.10
CA THR A 3 -7.03 3.27 5.54
C THR A 3 -7.71 2.56 4.38
N ARG A 4 -7.57 1.24 4.34
CA ARG A 4 -8.20 0.35 3.37
C ARG A 4 -8.80 -0.84 4.10
N THR A 5 -9.95 -1.28 3.63
CA THR A 5 -10.62 -2.50 4.09
C THR A 5 -10.74 -3.43 2.91
N VAL A 6 -10.32 -4.68 3.10
CA VAL A 6 -10.44 -5.74 2.10
C VAL A 6 -11.45 -6.78 2.58
N THR A 7 -12.13 -7.43 1.65
CA THR A 7 -13.07 -8.52 1.92
C THR A 7 -12.49 -9.80 1.35
N HIS A 8 -12.45 -10.87 2.14
CA HIS A 8 -12.05 -12.18 1.65
C HIS A 8 -13.18 -12.81 0.84
N VAL A 9 -12.87 -13.25 -0.37
CA VAL A 9 -13.90 -13.73 -1.33
C VAL A 9 -13.86 -15.24 -1.57
N SER A 10 -12.90 -15.95 -0.97
CA SER A 10 -12.74 -17.40 -1.12
C SER A 10 -13.36 -18.15 0.05
N GLU A 11 -13.83 -19.37 -0.21
CA GLU A 11 -14.42 -20.25 0.82
C GLU A 11 -13.37 -20.74 1.83
N SER A 12 -12.13 -20.99 1.39
CA SER A 12 -11.05 -21.46 2.26
C SER A 12 -10.36 -20.32 3.02
N ALA A 13 -9.97 -20.58 4.26
CA ALA A 13 -9.14 -19.68 5.07
C ALA A 13 -7.78 -19.39 4.40
N ALA A 14 -7.23 -18.21 4.65
CA ALA A 14 -5.93 -17.81 4.12
C ALA A 14 -5.25 -16.72 4.93
N ILE A 15 -3.92 -16.69 4.86
CA ILE A 15 -3.08 -15.67 5.47
C ILE A 15 -2.32 -14.97 4.35
N TYR A 16 -2.45 -13.65 4.28
CA TYR A 16 -1.76 -12.81 3.32
C TYR A 16 -0.64 -12.04 4.00
N GLY A 17 0.57 -12.12 3.43
CA GLY A 17 1.68 -11.23 3.76
C GLY A 17 1.76 -10.04 2.80
N VAL A 18 2.19 -8.88 3.29
CA VAL A 18 2.38 -7.69 2.47
C VAL A 18 3.82 -7.57 1.94
N ALA A 19 3.94 -7.18 0.68
CA ALA A 19 5.16 -6.67 0.07
C ALA A 19 4.91 -5.25 -0.44
N VAL A 20 5.87 -4.35 -0.21
CA VAL A 20 5.75 -2.94 -0.55
C VAL A 20 6.88 -2.55 -1.50
N THR A 21 6.53 -1.90 -2.61
CA THR A 21 7.47 -1.21 -3.49
C THR A 21 7.27 0.29 -3.31
N ASN A 22 8.25 0.94 -2.70
CA ASN A 22 8.22 2.37 -2.42
C ASN A 22 8.38 3.19 -3.72
N PRO A 23 7.56 4.24 -3.93
CA PRO A 23 7.87 5.28 -4.91
C PRO A 23 9.19 5.96 -4.55
N LYS A 24 9.90 6.54 -5.53
CA LYS A 24 11.22 7.15 -5.28
C LYS A 24 11.11 8.26 -4.23
N GLY A 25 11.90 8.09 -3.16
CA GLY A 25 11.94 8.93 -1.95
C GLY A 25 10.59 9.23 -1.31
N VAL A 26 9.70 8.26 -1.39
CA VAL A 26 8.56 8.14 -0.50
C VAL A 26 8.59 6.78 0.16
N THR A 27 8.64 6.74 1.48
CA THR A 27 8.51 5.52 2.24
C THR A 27 7.02 5.23 2.51
N LEU A 28 6.57 4.07 2.07
CA LEU A 28 5.28 3.50 2.42
C LEU A 28 5.45 2.48 3.57
N THR A 29 4.61 2.57 4.58
CA THR A 29 4.56 1.60 5.68
C THR A 29 3.14 1.09 5.85
N VAL A 30 2.97 -0.23 5.89
CA VAL A 30 1.67 -0.90 6.02
C VAL A 30 1.54 -1.53 7.39
N ASN A 31 0.40 -1.34 8.06
CA ASN A 31 0.09 -1.98 9.34
C ASN A 31 -1.38 -2.45 9.39
N PRO A 32 -1.64 -3.73 9.74
CA PRO A 32 -0.68 -4.80 10.03
C PRO A 32 0.06 -5.29 8.77
N ALA A 33 1.18 -6.00 8.93
CA ALA A 33 1.94 -6.58 7.81
C ALA A 33 1.42 -7.96 7.34
N LYS A 34 0.47 -8.53 8.08
CA LYS A 34 -0.22 -9.78 7.76
C LYS A 34 -1.71 -9.61 8.00
N MET A 35 -2.53 -10.25 7.15
CA MET A 35 -3.97 -10.35 7.34
C MET A 35 -4.38 -11.81 7.29
N GLU A 36 -5.10 -12.26 8.31
CA GLU A 36 -5.66 -13.60 8.39
C GLU A 36 -7.17 -13.52 8.15
N PHE A 37 -7.68 -14.39 7.29
CA PHE A 37 -9.10 -14.55 7.01
C PHE A 37 -9.49 -16.01 7.21
N LYS A 38 -10.56 -16.23 7.98
CA LYS A 38 -11.04 -17.55 8.38
C LYS A 38 -12.20 -18.04 7.52
N SER A 39 -12.99 -17.11 6.98
CA SER A 39 -14.17 -17.43 6.16
C SER A 39 -14.45 -16.39 5.09
N LYS A 40 -15.25 -16.79 4.09
CA LYS A 40 -15.72 -15.89 3.04
C LYS A 40 -16.54 -14.74 3.62
N GLY A 41 -16.31 -13.55 3.11
CA GLY A 41 -16.99 -12.32 3.54
C GLY A 41 -16.33 -11.63 4.74
N GLU A 42 -15.35 -12.26 5.40
CA GLU A 42 -14.59 -11.61 6.46
C GLU A 42 -13.86 -10.37 5.93
N LYS A 43 -13.90 -9.29 6.71
CA LYS A 43 -13.27 -8.01 6.39
C LYS A 43 -12.15 -7.72 7.36
N GLN A 44 -11.01 -7.31 6.80
CA GLN A 44 -9.86 -6.86 7.58
C GLN A 44 -9.43 -5.49 7.06
N SER A 45 -8.93 -4.64 7.95
CA SER A 45 -8.47 -3.30 7.60
C SER A 45 -6.96 -3.16 7.82
N TYR A 46 -6.31 -2.43 6.92
CA TYR A 46 -4.92 -2.02 7.07
C TYR A 46 -4.78 -0.52 6.82
N SER A 47 -3.75 0.04 7.44
CA SER A 47 -3.36 1.44 7.28
C SER A 47 -2.08 1.53 6.47
N VAL A 48 -2.00 2.54 5.62
CA VAL A 48 -0.82 2.93 4.85
C VAL A 48 -0.36 4.29 5.35
N ARG A 49 0.82 4.32 5.95
CA ARG A 49 1.55 5.55 6.24
C ARG A 49 2.40 5.89 5.02
N ILE A 50 2.26 7.12 4.56
CA ILE A 50 3.02 7.68 3.44
C ILE A 50 3.91 8.75 4.03
N LYS A 51 5.22 8.61 3.89
CA LYS A 51 6.20 9.57 4.38
C LYS A 51 7.08 9.98 3.21
N VAL A 52 7.14 11.28 2.94
CA VAL A 52 8.07 11.86 1.97
C VAL A 52 9.45 11.87 2.63
N ASP A 53 10.42 11.20 2.02
CA ASP A 53 11.82 11.30 2.41
C ASP A 53 12.36 12.63 1.87
N LYS A 54 13.57 13.07 2.28
CA LYS A 54 14.11 14.36 1.79
C LYS A 54 14.32 14.31 0.26
N LEU A 55 13.29 14.68 -0.49
CA LEU A 55 13.34 14.96 -1.92
C LEU A 55 13.37 16.46 -2.12
N ALA A 56 14.39 16.95 -2.82
CA ALA A 56 14.39 18.30 -3.34
C ALA A 56 13.53 18.33 -4.62
N VAL A 57 12.22 18.52 -4.48
CA VAL A 57 11.40 18.99 -5.61
C VAL A 57 11.71 20.48 -5.75
N ALA A 58 12.28 20.94 -6.86
CA ALA A 58 12.57 22.36 -7.01
C ALA A 58 11.28 23.21 -6.99
N PRO A 59 11.32 24.48 -6.54
CA PRO A 59 10.16 25.36 -6.55
C PRO A 59 9.54 25.46 -7.94
N GLY A 60 8.21 25.35 -8.01
CA GLY A 60 7.46 25.38 -9.28
C GLY A 60 7.43 24.04 -10.05
N ASN A 61 8.15 23.01 -9.60
CA ASN A 61 8.15 21.69 -10.24
C ASN A 61 7.14 20.72 -9.61
N ILE A 62 6.69 19.77 -10.44
CA ILE A 62 5.84 18.64 -10.06
C ILE A 62 6.60 17.35 -10.37
N VAL A 63 6.70 16.46 -9.38
CA VAL A 63 7.29 15.13 -9.55
C VAL A 63 6.21 14.09 -9.30
N THR A 64 6.07 13.14 -10.22
CA THR A 64 5.15 12.00 -10.08
C THR A 64 5.95 10.72 -9.96
N GLU A 65 5.70 9.96 -8.90
CA GLU A 65 6.36 8.69 -8.64
C GLU A 65 5.33 7.60 -8.36
N ALA A 66 5.67 6.36 -8.71
CA ALA A 66 4.77 5.22 -8.56
C ALA A 66 5.42 4.11 -7.73
N GLY A 67 4.57 3.42 -6.99
CA GLY A 67 4.89 2.25 -6.19
C GLY A 67 3.71 1.29 -6.15
N LYS A 68 3.77 0.28 -5.29
CA LYS A 68 2.69 -0.68 -5.12
C LYS A 68 2.70 -1.33 -3.75
N ILE A 69 1.52 -1.77 -3.32
CA ILE A 69 1.31 -2.66 -2.19
C ILE A 69 0.76 -3.98 -2.76
N ALA A 70 1.43 -5.08 -2.48
CA ALA A 70 1.03 -6.41 -2.93
C ALA A 70 0.77 -7.32 -1.72
N TRP A 71 -0.41 -7.91 -1.66
CA TRP A 71 -0.77 -8.94 -0.69
C TRP A 71 -0.69 -10.31 -1.35
N SER A 72 -0.01 -11.26 -0.71
CA SER A 72 0.11 -12.63 -1.24
C SER A 72 -0.02 -13.67 -0.14
N ASP A 73 -0.73 -14.76 -0.45
CA ASP A 73 -0.78 -16.00 0.35
C ASP A 73 0.09 -17.12 -0.28
N GLY A 74 0.91 -16.78 -1.28
CA GLY A 74 1.71 -17.70 -2.08
C GLY A 74 0.99 -18.31 -3.29
N ARG A 75 -0.33 -18.15 -3.41
CA ARG A 75 -1.13 -18.64 -4.56
C ARG A 75 -1.86 -17.52 -5.28
N ARG A 76 -2.39 -16.55 -4.54
CA ARG A 76 -3.13 -15.39 -5.00
C ARG A 76 -2.32 -14.14 -4.69
N GLN A 77 -2.33 -13.20 -5.62
CA GLN A 77 -1.66 -11.92 -5.45
C GLN A 77 -2.64 -10.78 -5.72
N VAL A 78 -2.84 -9.91 -4.73
CA VAL A 78 -3.72 -8.74 -4.82
C VAL A 78 -2.83 -7.49 -4.79
N VAL A 79 -2.83 -6.72 -5.88
CA VAL A 79 -1.94 -5.56 -6.04
C VAL A 79 -2.76 -4.28 -6.05
N SER A 80 -2.31 -3.30 -5.25
CA SER A 80 -2.81 -1.92 -5.26
C SER A 80 -1.69 -0.98 -5.71
N PRO A 81 -1.77 -0.37 -6.91
CA PRO A 81 -0.86 0.70 -7.31
C PRO A 81 -0.97 1.91 -6.38
N VAL A 82 0.16 2.55 -6.11
CA VAL A 82 0.22 3.79 -5.34
C VAL A 82 0.93 4.83 -6.19
N VAL A 83 0.26 5.96 -6.45
CA VAL A 83 0.83 7.11 -7.16
C VAL A 83 0.93 8.26 -6.17
N VAL A 84 2.09 8.90 -6.14
CA VAL A 84 2.34 10.10 -5.35
C VAL A 84 2.70 11.26 -6.26
N ILE A 85 2.11 12.41 -5.98
CA ILE A 85 2.38 13.66 -6.69
C ILE A 85 2.99 14.60 -5.66
N LEU A 86 4.27 14.92 -5.84
CA LEU A 86 5.02 15.84 -5.00
C LEU A 86 5.10 17.19 -5.72
N LYS A 87 4.76 18.27 -5.00
CA LYS A 87 4.82 19.64 -5.51
C LYS A 87 5.48 20.53 -4.47
N GLN A 88 6.42 21.37 -4.89
CA GLN A 88 6.89 22.48 -4.07
C GLN A 88 6.29 23.77 -4.63
N GLY A 89 5.57 24.51 -3.78
CA GLY A 89 5.08 25.85 -4.12
C GLY A 89 6.24 26.82 -4.38
N PHE A 90 5.93 27.94 -5.02
CA PHE A 90 6.88 29.05 -5.15
C PHE A 90 7.24 29.64 -3.79
#